data_AF-A0A9W6ZZ60-F1
#
_entry.id   AF-A0A9W6ZZ60-F1
#
_cell.length_a   1.000
_cell.length_b   1.000
_cell.length_c   1.000
_cell.angle_alpha   90.00
_cell.angle_beta   90.00
_cell.angle_gamma   90.00
#
_symmetry.space_group_name_H-M   'P 1'
#
loop_
_entity.id
_entity.type
_entity.pdbx_description
1 polymer ?
#
loop_
_entity_poly.entity_id
_entity_poly.type
_entity_poly.pdbx_seq_one_letter_code
_entity_poly.pdbx_strand_id
1 'polypeptide(L)'
;MQRSRLKLTSIRTPTQSESKEVEESHVSEAAADLLDRVREFCMSKDFENQFDDFAAEHADIFLPAVDMEPGAEHQLEYMECFHKYLDHFEGKIKRFIESSGNGSESIEDFYDQCRDVLDEMEEFSPKRFFIEALLATTEYSIFFSLMIGEVRKKHPKYKPMEGFGGGGGGGGGGGGGGGGGEEEGEGEGDGKVEEEEEGKAES
;
A
#
# COMPACT_ATOMS: atom_id res chain seq x y z
N MET A 1 88.34 -41.74 2.75
CA MET A 1 87.39 -42.78 2.34
C MET A 1 86.11 -42.61 3.14
N GLN A 2 84.98 -42.94 2.51
CA GLN A 2 83.60 -42.97 3.02
C GLN A 2 82.77 -41.68 2.98
N ARG A 3 81.61 -41.88 2.33
CA ARG A 3 80.58 -40.96 1.87
C ARG A 3 79.53 -40.80 2.96
N SER A 4 78.93 -39.62 3.08
CA SER A 4 77.54 -39.51 3.57
C SER A 4 76.79 -38.46 2.77
N ARG A 5 75.72 -38.95 2.14
CA ARG A 5 74.71 -38.18 1.39
C ARG A 5 73.78 -37.52 2.41
N LEU A 6 73.45 -36.25 2.21
CA LEU A 6 72.23 -35.66 2.74
C LEU A 6 71.30 -35.34 1.57
N LYS A 7 70.14 -35.98 1.58
CA LYS A 7 68.96 -35.69 0.76
C LYS A 7 67.91 -35.06 1.68
N LEU A 8 66.95 -34.37 1.04
CA LEU A 8 65.63 -33.97 1.56
C LEU A 8 65.69 -32.77 2.52
N THR A 9 64.82 -31.77 2.46
CA THR A 9 63.37 -31.75 2.17
C THR A 9 62.97 -30.38 1.59
N SER A 10 62.27 -30.33 0.46
CA SER A 10 60.80 -30.17 0.36
C SER A 10 60.26 -28.89 1.00
N ILE A 11 60.08 -27.88 0.15
CA ILE A 11 59.45 -26.60 0.45
C ILE A 11 57.94 -26.83 0.28
N ARG A 12 57.15 -26.68 1.35
CA ARG A 12 55.69 -26.70 1.30
C ARG A 12 55.18 -25.31 1.67
N THR A 13 54.64 -24.61 0.69
CA THR A 13 53.85 -23.38 0.87
C THR A 13 52.46 -23.74 1.40
N PRO A 14 51.92 -23.05 2.41
CA PRO A 14 50.50 -23.07 2.70
C PRO A 14 49.78 -21.97 1.90
N THR A 15 49.01 -22.37 0.89
CA THR A 15 47.88 -21.60 0.37
C THR A 15 46.68 -21.87 1.27
N GLN A 16 46.37 -20.95 2.17
CA GLN A 16 45.11 -20.95 2.91
C GLN A 16 44.10 -20.18 2.06
N SER A 17 43.27 -20.95 1.36
CA SER A 17 42.09 -20.46 0.65
C SER A 17 40.97 -20.45 1.68
N GLU A 18 40.62 -19.27 2.19
CA GLU A 18 39.38 -19.04 2.94
C GLU A 18 38.23 -19.10 1.95
N SER A 19 37.59 -20.27 1.87
CA SER A 19 36.24 -20.39 1.30
C SER A 19 35.27 -19.89 2.36
N LYS A 20 34.83 -18.64 2.19
CA LYS A 20 33.72 -18.06 2.93
C LYS A 20 32.45 -18.78 2.46
N GLU A 21 31.91 -19.63 3.32
CA GLU A 21 30.61 -20.25 3.14
C GLU A 21 29.55 -19.14 3.02
N VAL A 22 28.91 -19.10 1.85
CA VAL A 22 27.70 -18.31 1.64
C VAL A 22 26.59 -19.15 2.26
N GLU A 23 26.17 -18.79 3.48
CA GLU A 23 24.86 -19.22 3.96
C GLU A 23 23.82 -18.55 3.04
N GLU A 24 23.29 -19.32 2.10
CA GLU A 24 22.02 -19.00 1.45
C GLU A 24 20.97 -18.95 2.56
N SER A 25 20.48 -17.74 2.85
CA SER A 25 19.33 -17.52 3.71
C SER A 25 18.11 -18.16 3.04
N HIS A 26 17.77 -19.34 3.55
CA HIS A 26 16.61 -20.08 3.08
C HIS A 26 15.37 -19.42 3.71
N VAL A 27 14.85 -18.37 3.06
CA VAL A 27 13.46 -17.94 3.32
C VAL A 27 12.60 -19.20 3.21
N SER A 28 11.83 -19.51 4.25
CA SER A 28 11.07 -20.75 4.25
C SER A 28 10.07 -20.73 3.08
N GLU A 29 9.98 -21.82 2.32
CA GLU A 29 9.06 -21.96 1.18
C GLU A 29 7.62 -21.57 1.57
N ALA A 30 7.22 -21.88 2.81
CA ALA A 30 5.93 -21.50 3.38
C ALA A 30 5.72 -19.97 3.50
N ALA A 31 6.77 -19.21 3.85
CA ALA A 31 6.71 -17.76 3.94
C ALA A 31 6.57 -17.11 2.55
N ALA A 32 7.30 -17.64 1.56
CA ALA A 32 7.16 -17.19 0.18
C ALA A 32 5.73 -17.45 -0.36
N ASP A 33 5.16 -18.62 -0.06
CA ASP A 33 3.79 -18.99 -0.43
C ASP A 33 2.72 -18.15 0.28
N LEU A 34 2.93 -17.80 1.55
CA LEU A 34 2.02 -16.89 2.26
C LEU A 34 2.04 -15.50 1.63
N LEU A 35 3.24 -14.96 1.36
CA LEU A 35 3.39 -13.64 0.74
C LEU A 35 2.70 -13.55 -0.63
N ASP A 36 2.82 -14.58 -1.46
CA ASP A 36 2.14 -14.60 -2.76
C ASP A 36 0.61 -14.63 -2.61
N ARG A 37 0.09 -15.40 -1.64
CA ARG A 37 -1.35 -15.42 -1.34
C ARG A 37 -1.87 -14.09 -0.81
N VAL A 38 -1.14 -13.46 0.12
CA VAL A 38 -1.49 -12.12 0.64
C VAL A 38 -1.44 -11.09 -0.47
N ARG A 39 -0.45 -11.17 -1.36
CA ARG A 39 -0.36 -10.29 -2.53
C ARG A 39 -1.59 -10.44 -3.43
N GLU A 40 -1.97 -11.66 -3.79
CA GLU A 40 -3.16 -11.90 -4.61
C GLU A 40 -4.43 -11.35 -3.95
N PHE A 41 -4.56 -11.50 -2.64
CA PHE A 41 -5.66 -10.93 -1.86
C PHE A 41 -5.66 -9.39 -1.90
N CYS A 42 -4.52 -8.75 -1.62
CA CYS A 42 -4.40 -7.29 -1.61
C CYS A 42 -4.59 -6.67 -3.01
N MET A 43 -4.28 -7.42 -4.08
CA MET A 43 -4.49 -7.00 -5.47
C MET A 43 -5.88 -7.39 -6.00
N SER A 44 -6.74 -7.97 -5.16
CA SER A 44 -8.12 -8.30 -5.56
C SER A 44 -8.97 -7.04 -5.65
N LYS A 45 -9.90 -7.02 -6.62
CA LYS A 45 -10.84 -5.89 -6.78
C LYS A 45 -11.67 -5.66 -5.52
N ASP A 46 -12.02 -6.72 -4.81
CA ASP A 46 -12.83 -6.60 -3.59
C ASP A 46 -12.07 -5.88 -2.48
N PHE A 47 -10.75 -6.05 -2.39
CA PHE A 47 -9.90 -5.33 -1.45
C PHE A 47 -9.64 -3.89 -1.92
N GLU A 48 -9.35 -3.70 -3.20
CA GLU A 48 -9.14 -2.38 -3.82
C GLU A 48 -10.37 -1.47 -3.65
N ASN A 49 -11.58 -1.98 -3.93
CA ASN A 49 -12.82 -1.22 -3.78
C ASN A 49 -13.01 -0.72 -2.33
N GLN A 50 -12.49 -1.44 -1.34
CA GLN A 50 -12.63 -1.03 0.06
C GLN A 50 -11.71 0.14 0.41
N PHE A 51 -10.56 0.28 -0.26
CA PHE A 51 -9.75 1.50 -0.19
C PHE A 51 -10.50 2.69 -0.75
N ASP A 52 -11.07 2.52 -1.94
CA ASP A 52 -11.83 3.58 -2.60
C ASP A 52 -13.06 3.98 -1.77
N ASP A 53 -13.80 3.02 -1.22
CA ASP A 53 -14.97 3.27 -0.37
C ASP A 53 -14.57 3.98 0.93
N PHE A 54 -13.50 3.54 1.60
CA PHE A 54 -13.00 4.18 2.82
C PHE A 54 -12.53 5.62 2.54
N ALA A 55 -11.73 5.80 1.49
CA ALA A 55 -11.25 7.11 1.10
C ALA A 55 -12.42 8.02 0.74
N ALA A 56 -13.42 7.51 0.03
CA ALA A 56 -14.62 8.25 -0.27
C ALA A 56 -15.37 8.67 1.00
N GLU A 57 -15.59 7.78 1.96
CA GLU A 57 -16.33 8.12 3.18
C GLU A 57 -15.61 9.16 4.05
N HIS A 58 -14.27 9.12 4.10
CA HIS A 58 -13.51 9.90 5.07
C HIS A 58 -12.73 11.08 4.50
N ALA A 59 -12.58 11.22 3.18
CA ALA A 59 -11.78 12.27 2.55
C ALA A 59 -12.18 13.69 2.97
N ASP A 60 -13.46 13.97 3.18
CA ASP A 60 -13.94 15.34 3.41
C ASP A 60 -13.35 16.00 4.67
N ILE A 61 -12.90 15.23 5.66
CA ILE A 61 -12.22 15.80 6.84
C ILE A 61 -10.90 16.48 6.46
N PHE A 62 -10.26 16.06 5.35
CA PHE A 62 -9.00 16.60 4.85
C PHE A 62 -9.19 17.81 3.94
N LEU A 63 -10.43 18.27 3.69
CA LEU A 63 -10.70 19.45 2.88
C LEU A 63 -9.92 20.70 3.33
N PRO A 64 -9.78 21.00 4.64
CA PRO A 64 -8.96 22.14 5.10
C PRO A 64 -7.46 21.98 4.80
N ALA A 65 -7.01 20.75 4.54
CA ALA A 65 -5.60 20.43 4.34
C ALA A 65 -5.12 20.47 2.89
N VAL A 66 -6.02 20.64 1.92
CA VAL A 66 -5.67 20.60 0.49
C VAL A 66 -4.67 21.70 0.08
N ASP A 67 -4.75 22.85 0.74
CA ASP A 67 -3.93 24.05 0.51
C ASP A 67 -3.00 24.37 1.68
N MET A 68 -2.76 23.41 2.59
CA MET A 68 -1.82 23.59 3.69
C MET A 68 -0.37 23.71 3.18
N GLU A 69 0.42 24.58 3.81
CA GLU A 69 1.84 24.70 3.50
C GLU A 69 2.61 23.45 3.97
N PRO A 70 3.70 23.06 3.27
CA PRO A 70 4.57 21.98 3.73
C PRO A 70 5.09 22.25 5.15
N GLY A 71 4.89 21.30 6.06
CA GLY A 71 5.29 21.41 7.46
C GLY A 71 4.28 22.14 8.37
N ALA A 72 3.10 22.50 7.85
CA ALA A 72 1.98 22.91 8.67
C ALA A 72 1.57 21.79 9.65
N GLU A 73 1.06 22.17 10.82
CA GLU A 73 0.61 21.21 11.83
C GLU A 73 -0.67 20.50 11.36
N HIS A 74 -0.71 19.18 11.52
CA HIS A 74 -1.84 18.35 11.12
C HIS A 74 -2.86 18.28 12.26
N GLN A 75 -4.15 18.29 11.90
CA GLN A 75 -5.24 18.13 12.87
C GLN A 75 -5.24 16.73 13.46
N LEU A 76 -5.66 16.59 14.72
CA LEU A 76 -5.69 15.30 15.42
C LEU A 76 -6.65 14.31 14.73
N GLU A 77 -7.73 14.82 14.17
CA GLU A 77 -8.74 14.09 13.41
C GLU A 77 -8.12 13.32 12.22
N TYR A 78 -7.04 13.84 11.63
CA TYR A 78 -6.34 13.16 10.53
C TYR A 78 -5.63 11.90 11.03
N MET A 79 -5.02 11.96 12.22
CA MET A 79 -4.37 10.81 12.85
C MET A 79 -5.39 9.80 13.34
N GLU A 80 -6.52 10.25 13.89
CA GLU A 80 -7.61 9.34 14.26
C GLU A 80 -8.18 8.60 13.05
N CYS A 81 -8.33 9.29 11.91
CA CYS A 81 -8.74 8.67 10.66
C CYS A 81 -7.70 7.67 10.15
N PHE A 82 -6.42 7.97 10.32
CA PHE A 82 -5.33 7.05 9.96
C PHE A 82 -5.36 5.77 10.81
N HIS A 83 -5.58 5.87 12.12
CA HIS A 83 -5.72 4.67 12.96
C HIS A 83 -6.94 3.83 12.56
N LYS A 84 -8.07 4.47 12.23
CA LYS A 84 -9.26 3.76 11.70
C LYS A 84 -8.95 3.06 10.37
N TYR A 85 -8.16 3.70 9.51
CA TYR A 85 -7.68 3.11 8.27
C TYR A 85 -6.84 1.86 8.56
N LEU A 86 -5.83 1.95 9.42
CA LEU A 86 -4.99 0.80 9.79
C LEU A 86 -5.84 -0.34 10.35
N ASP A 87 -6.72 -0.06 11.31
CA ASP A 87 -7.62 -1.07 11.88
C ASP A 87 -8.50 -1.75 10.81
N HIS A 88 -8.94 -1.00 9.81
CA HIS A 88 -9.76 -1.53 8.72
C HIS A 88 -8.95 -2.43 7.78
N PHE A 89 -7.80 -1.94 7.30
CA PHE A 89 -6.98 -2.63 6.30
C PHE A 89 -6.14 -3.74 6.92
N GLU A 90 -5.36 -3.45 7.96
CA GLU A 90 -4.61 -4.47 8.68
C GLU A 90 -5.54 -5.49 9.30
N GLY A 91 -6.70 -5.08 9.82
CA GLY A 91 -7.69 -6.01 10.35
C GLY A 91 -8.23 -6.99 9.31
N LYS A 92 -8.19 -6.66 8.01
CA LYS A 92 -8.56 -7.59 6.93
C LYS A 92 -7.41 -8.47 6.50
N ILE A 93 -6.21 -7.90 6.36
CA ILE A 93 -4.99 -8.66 6.08
C ILE A 93 -4.75 -9.69 7.18
N LYS A 94 -4.87 -9.29 8.45
CA LYS A 94 -4.77 -10.15 9.62
C LYS A 94 -5.76 -11.30 9.54
N ARG A 95 -7.05 -11.01 9.31
CA ARG A 95 -8.08 -12.04 9.16
C ARG A 95 -7.78 -12.98 8.00
N PHE A 96 -7.27 -12.45 6.88
CA PHE A 96 -6.87 -13.26 5.75
C PHE A 96 -5.70 -14.19 6.10
N ILE A 97 -4.64 -13.69 6.73
CA ILE A 97 -3.48 -14.45 7.19
C ILE A 97 -3.91 -15.54 8.18
N GLU A 98 -4.69 -15.19 9.21
CA GLU A 98 -5.19 -16.14 10.21
C GLU A 98 -6.07 -17.25 9.58
N SER A 99 -6.82 -16.93 8.52
CA SER A 99 -7.67 -17.90 7.81
C SER A 99 -6.94 -18.75 6.76
N SER A 100 -5.85 -18.22 6.20
CA SER A 100 -5.10 -18.84 5.09
C SER A 100 -3.84 -19.56 5.55
N GLY A 101 -3.30 -19.17 6.70
CA GLY A 101 -2.15 -19.78 7.35
C GLY A 101 -2.55 -21.00 8.17
N ASN A 102 -1.55 -21.67 8.76
CA ASN A 102 -1.77 -22.83 9.63
C ASN A 102 -2.23 -22.42 11.05
N GLY A 103 -2.74 -21.20 11.22
CA GLY A 103 -3.21 -20.65 12.50
C GLY A 103 -2.10 -20.22 13.48
N SER A 104 -0.84 -20.23 13.06
CA SER A 104 0.32 -19.87 13.91
C SER A 104 1.02 -18.57 13.54
N GLU A 105 0.66 -17.94 12.41
CA GLU A 105 1.34 -16.75 11.90
C GLU A 105 0.55 -15.51 12.29
N SER A 106 1.19 -14.60 13.02
CA SER A 106 0.63 -13.29 13.33
C SER A 106 0.86 -12.31 12.19
N ILE A 107 0.10 -11.21 12.18
CA ILE A 107 0.31 -10.14 11.17
C ILE A 107 1.67 -9.46 11.40
N GLU A 108 2.12 -9.37 12.64
CA GLU A 108 3.43 -8.85 13.02
C GLU A 108 4.55 -9.71 12.42
N ASP A 109 4.46 -11.04 12.57
CA ASP A 109 5.42 -11.98 11.97
C ASP A 109 5.43 -11.86 10.45
N PHE A 110 4.27 -11.63 9.82
CA PHE A 110 4.18 -11.43 8.38
C PHE A 110 4.89 -10.15 7.92
N TYR A 111 4.75 -9.03 8.64
CA TYR A 111 5.45 -7.80 8.31
C TYR A 111 6.96 -7.89 8.53
N ASP A 112 7.40 -8.60 9.57
CA ASP A 112 8.82 -8.85 9.78
C ASP A 112 9.40 -9.71 8.66
N GLN A 113 8.71 -10.78 8.24
CA GLN A 113 9.08 -11.57 7.07
C GLN A 113 9.13 -10.73 5.79
N CYS A 114 8.19 -9.79 5.60
CA CYS A 114 8.22 -8.88 4.46
C CYS A 114 9.49 -8.03 4.44
N ARG A 115 9.96 -7.54 5.60
CA ARG A 115 11.19 -6.76 5.71
C ARG A 115 12.42 -7.61 5.42
N ASP A 116 12.48 -8.82 5.97
CA ASP A 116 13.58 -9.75 5.74
C ASP A 116 13.70 -10.10 4.24
N VAL A 117 12.56 -10.41 3.60
CA VAL A 117 12.50 -10.70 2.16
C VAL A 117 12.90 -9.47 1.33
N LEU A 118 12.58 -8.26 1.77
CA LEU A 118 12.89 -7.04 1.03
C LEU A 118 14.41 -6.76 0.97
N ASP A 119 15.14 -7.08 2.03
CA ASP A 119 16.60 -6.89 2.09
C ASP A 119 17.36 -7.83 1.15
N GLU A 120 16.77 -8.99 0.85
CA GLU A 120 17.36 -10.03 0.01
C GLU A 120 16.93 -9.97 -1.45
N MET A 121 15.90 -9.17 -1.77
CA MET A 121 15.32 -9.10 -3.10
C MET A 121 16.05 -8.17 -4.06
N GLU A 122 16.16 -8.62 -5.32
CA GLU A 122 16.60 -7.78 -6.44
C GLU A 122 15.77 -6.50 -6.56
N GLU A 123 16.46 -5.39 -6.84
CA GLU A 123 15.91 -4.02 -6.90
C GLU A 123 14.69 -3.88 -7.83
N PHE A 124 14.60 -4.69 -8.88
CA PHE A 124 13.54 -4.59 -9.91
C PHE A 124 12.50 -5.72 -9.88
N SER A 125 12.40 -6.45 -8.75
CA SER A 125 11.39 -7.50 -8.60
C SER A 125 9.97 -6.94 -8.43
N PRO A 126 8.95 -7.41 -9.17
CA PRO A 126 7.55 -7.06 -8.93
C PRO A 126 7.08 -7.31 -7.50
N LYS A 127 7.65 -8.33 -6.84
CA LYS A 127 7.34 -8.67 -5.44
C LYS A 127 7.90 -7.61 -4.48
N ARG A 128 9.09 -7.07 -4.79
CA ARG A 128 9.71 -5.97 -4.04
C ARG A 128 8.80 -4.73 -4.05
N PHE A 129 8.35 -4.30 -5.23
CA PHE A 129 7.44 -3.16 -5.35
C PHE A 129 6.14 -3.35 -4.57
N PHE A 130 5.59 -4.56 -4.56
CA PHE A 130 4.41 -4.87 -3.76
C PHE A 130 4.68 -4.72 -2.26
N ILE A 131 5.78 -5.29 -1.74
CA ILE A 131 6.13 -5.20 -0.33
C ILE A 131 6.39 -3.73 0.08
N GLU A 132 7.13 -2.99 -0.74
CA GLU A 132 7.38 -1.56 -0.51
C GLU A 132 6.07 -0.76 -0.49
N ALA A 133 5.16 -1.03 -1.44
CA ALA A 133 3.85 -0.40 -1.45
C ALA A 133 3.02 -0.77 -0.22
N LEU A 134 3.03 -2.05 0.19
CA LEU A 134 2.30 -2.52 1.36
C LEU A 134 2.82 -1.86 2.64
N LEU A 135 4.15 -1.81 2.84
CA LEU A 135 4.74 -1.13 3.99
C LEU A 135 4.47 0.38 3.94
N ALA A 136 4.56 1.00 2.76
CA ALA A 136 4.24 2.41 2.58
C ALA A 136 2.78 2.73 2.92
N THR A 137 1.83 1.82 2.70
CA THR A 137 0.43 2.06 3.13
C THR A 137 0.26 2.13 4.65
N THR A 138 1.20 1.58 5.43
CA THR A 138 1.22 1.72 6.89
C THR A 138 1.89 3.02 7.36
N GLU A 139 2.31 3.88 6.44
CA GLU A 139 2.93 5.17 6.74
C GLU A 139 1.91 6.32 6.65
N TYR A 140 1.83 7.12 7.71
CA TYR A 140 0.89 8.23 7.79
C TYR A 140 1.02 9.23 6.64
N SER A 141 2.24 9.53 6.20
CA SER A 141 2.50 10.51 5.14
C SER A 141 1.93 10.07 3.78
N ILE A 142 1.99 8.77 3.49
CA ILE A 142 1.45 8.17 2.27
C ILE A 142 -0.07 8.16 2.34
N PHE A 143 -0.63 7.69 3.46
CA PHE A 143 -2.07 7.74 3.72
C PHE A 143 -2.63 9.15 3.55
N PHE A 144 -2.00 10.14 4.18
CA PHE A 144 -2.40 11.55 4.10
C PHE A 144 -2.41 12.03 2.65
N SER A 145 -1.37 11.71 1.87
CA SER A 145 -1.29 12.08 0.45
C SER A 145 -2.41 11.45 -0.38
N LEU A 146 -2.77 10.20 -0.10
CA LEU A 146 -3.89 9.51 -0.75
C LEU A 146 -5.22 10.21 -0.45
N MET A 147 -5.47 10.55 0.82
CA MET A 147 -6.71 11.24 1.21
C MET A 147 -6.83 12.63 0.55
N ILE A 148 -5.73 13.39 0.48
CA ILE A 148 -5.70 14.67 -0.25
C ILE A 148 -5.98 14.47 -1.75
N GLY A 149 -5.46 13.39 -2.35
CA GLY A 149 -5.76 13.01 -3.72
C GLY A 149 -7.26 12.77 -3.95
N GLU A 150 -7.90 12.03 -3.04
CA GLU A 150 -9.34 11.73 -3.12
C GLU A 150 -10.19 12.99 -2.91
N VAL A 151 -9.80 13.90 -1.99
CA VAL A 151 -10.46 15.20 -1.85
C VAL A 151 -10.42 16.00 -3.16
N ARG A 152 -9.26 16.07 -3.82
CA ARG A 152 -9.10 16.81 -5.09
C ARG A 152 -9.94 16.21 -6.22
N LYS A 153 -10.12 14.89 -6.22
CA LYS A 153 -10.99 14.19 -7.18
C LYS A 153 -12.46 14.52 -6.93
N LYS A 154 -12.89 14.54 -5.67
CA LYS A 154 -14.27 14.85 -5.24
C LYS A 154 -14.66 16.32 -5.37
N HIS A 155 -13.69 17.21 -5.17
CA HIS A 155 -13.92 18.65 -5.16
C HIS A 155 -13.11 19.32 -6.28
N PRO A 156 -13.64 19.36 -7.52
CA PRO A 156 -12.94 19.91 -8.68
C PRO A 156 -12.46 21.36 -8.52
N LYS A 157 -13.06 22.11 -7.59
CA LYS A 157 -12.66 23.48 -7.23
C LYS A 157 -11.22 23.57 -6.72
N TYR A 158 -10.68 22.47 -6.19
CA TYR A 158 -9.31 22.35 -5.70
C TYR A 158 -8.40 21.56 -6.65
N LYS A 159 -8.86 21.27 -7.88
CA LYS A 159 -7.93 20.82 -8.92
C LYS A 159 -6.95 21.98 -9.17
N PRO A 160 -5.64 21.75 -9.08
CA PRO A 160 -4.70 22.72 -9.62
C PRO A 160 -5.13 22.98 -11.06
N MET A 161 -5.36 24.25 -11.43
CA MET A 161 -5.71 24.60 -12.80
C MET A 161 -4.68 23.95 -13.73
N GLU A 162 -5.10 22.94 -14.49
CA GLU A 162 -4.33 22.36 -15.59
C GLU A 162 -4.19 23.43 -16.68
N GLY A 163 -3.27 24.37 -16.47
CA GLY A 163 -3.15 25.55 -17.33
C GLY A 163 -1.78 26.22 -17.32
N PHE A 164 -0.85 25.86 -16.43
CA PHE A 164 0.48 26.48 -16.43
C PHE A 164 1.58 25.54 -15.91
N GLY A 165 2.12 24.70 -16.81
CA GLY A 165 3.55 24.36 -16.86
C GLY A 165 4.13 23.28 -15.93
N GLY A 166 4.50 22.14 -16.52
CA GLY A 166 5.49 21.16 -16.02
C GLY A 166 4.84 19.94 -15.37
N GLY A 167 4.84 18.72 -15.91
CA GLY A 167 5.84 18.05 -16.73
C GLY A 167 6.32 16.82 -15.95
N GLY A 168 5.66 15.67 -16.10
CA GLY A 168 6.16 14.40 -15.58
C GLY A 168 5.12 13.30 -15.36
N GLY A 169 5.08 12.32 -16.27
CA GLY A 169 4.54 10.95 -16.09
C GLY A 169 3.01 10.84 -16.02
N GLY A 170 2.31 9.99 -16.76
CA GLY A 170 2.67 8.85 -17.57
C GLY A 170 1.50 7.86 -17.53
N GLY A 171 1.08 7.35 -18.69
CA GLY A 171 0.26 6.14 -18.79
C GLY A 171 -1.25 6.32 -18.98
N GLY A 172 -1.78 5.70 -20.04
CA GLY A 172 -3.21 5.60 -20.36
C GLY A 172 -3.49 6.22 -21.73
N GLY A 173 -3.26 5.53 -22.85
CA GLY A 173 -3.89 4.26 -23.18
C GLY A 173 -5.17 4.56 -23.97
N GLY A 174 -5.04 4.58 -25.30
CA GLY A 174 -6.10 5.00 -26.22
C GLY A 174 -7.21 3.98 -26.46
N GLY A 175 -8.22 4.46 -27.17
CA GLY A 175 -9.38 3.72 -27.69
C GLY A 175 -10.66 4.30 -27.09
N GLY A 176 -11.60 4.89 -27.83
CA GLY A 176 -11.85 4.90 -29.25
C GLY A 176 -13.37 4.84 -29.44
N GLY A 177 -13.94 5.81 -30.14
CA GLY A 177 -15.19 5.66 -30.90
C GLY A 177 -16.53 5.73 -30.15
N GLY A 178 -17.21 6.85 -30.31
CA GLY A 178 -18.41 6.90 -31.18
C GLY A 178 -19.79 6.64 -30.56
N GLY A 179 -20.72 7.56 -30.87
CA GLY A 179 -22.18 7.42 -30.77
C GLY A 179 -22.74 8.04 -29.48
N GLY A 180 -23.50 9.14 -29.50
CA GLY A 180 -24.59 9.47 -30.41
C GLY A 180 -25.89 8.93 -29.83
N GLY A 181 -26.68 9.79 -29.18
CA GLY A 181 -27.95 9.41 -28.57
C GLY A 181 -28.45 10.48 -27.61
N GLU A 182 -29.09 11.50 -28.17
CA GLU A 182 -30.01 12.40 -27.48
C GLU A 182 -31.14 11.57 -26.85
N GLU A 183 -31.41 11.75 -25.56
CA GLU A 183 -32.78 11.62 -25.06
C GLU A 183 -32.99 12.54 -23.86
N GLU A 184 -33.78 13.58 -24.14
CA GLU A 184 -34.32 14.54 -23.19
C GLU A 184 -35.36 13.82 -22.32
N GLY A 185 -35.10 13.76 -21.02
CA GLY A 185 -36.05 13.25 -20.03
C GLY A 185 -36.42 14.35 -19.05
N GLU A 186 -37.40 15.17 -19.44
CA GLU A 186 -38.07 16.12 -18.55
C GLU A 186 -38.91 15.34 -17.53
N GLY A 187 -38.52 15.40 -16.26
CA GLY A 187 -39.23 14.80 -15.13
C GLY A 187 -39.57 15.85 -14.10
N GLU A 188 -40.59 16.66 -14.39
CA GLU A 188 -41.24 17.58 -13.46
C GLU A 188 -42.00 16.77 -12.39
N GLY A 189 -41.56 16.86 -11.14
CA GLY A 189 -42.17 16.18 -9.99
C GLY A 189 -42.39 17.16 -8.86
N ASP A 190 -43.38 18.05 -9.03
CA ASP A 190 -43.88 18.96 -8.01
C ASP A 190 -44.71 18.15 -6.99
N GLY A 191 -44.07 17.79 -5.88
CA GLY A 191 -44.66 17.05 -4.77
C GLY A 191 -44.84 17.93 -3.55
N LYS A 192 -45.72 18.92 -3.65
CA LYS A 192 -46.26 19.69 -2.52
C LYS A 192 -47.09 18.75 -1.64
N VAL A 193 -46.63 18.49 -0.41
CA VAL A 193 -47.48 17.96 0.67
C VAL A 193 -47.54 19.02 1.75
N GLU A 194 -48.75 19.56 1.89
CA GLU A 194 -49.18 20.49 2.93
C GLU A 194 -49.33 19.77 4.26
N GLU A 195 -49.05 20.54 5.32
CA GLU A 195 -49.71 20.60 6.63
C GLU A 195 -50.27 19.33 7.29
N GLU A 196 -49.88 19.11 8.54
CA GLU A 196 -50.76 19.15 9.73
C GLU A 196 -49.84 19.06 10.97
N GLU A 197 -49.87 20.05 11.88
CA GLU A 197 -50.56 19.99 13.19
C GLU A 197 -49.97 18.92 14.14
N GLU A 198 -49.85 19.06 15.45
CA GLU A 198 -50.11 20.07 16.48
C GLU A 198 -49.58 19.40 17.77
N GLY A 199 -49.20 20.18 18.80
CA GLY A 199 -49.28 19.79 20.21
C GLY A 199 -48.45 18.58 20.73
N LYS A 200 -47.64 18.78 21.77
CA LYS A 200 -48.14 18.82 23.16
C LYS A 200 -46.98 19.00 24.16
N ALA A 201 -47.15 19.97 25.04
CA ALA A 201 -46.41 20.12 26.29
C ALA A 201 -46.88 19.07 27.32
N GLU A 202 -46.00 18.66 28.24
CA GLU A 202 -46.21 18.08 29.58
C GLU A 202 -44.87 17.41 29.96
N SER A 203 -44.24 17.59 31.13
CA SER A 203 -44.43 18.36 32.35
C SER A 203 -43.06 18.53 33.02
#